data_AF-X1TBF0-F1
#
_entry.id   AF-X1TBF0-F1
#
_cell.length_a   1.000
_cell.length_b   1.000
_cell.length_c   1.000
_cell.angle_alpha   90.00
_cell.angle_beta   90.00
_cell.angle_gamma   90.00
#
_symmetry.space_group_name_H-M   'P 1'
#
loop_
_entity.id
_entity.type
_entity.pdbx_description
1 polymer ?
#
loop_
_entity_poly.entity_id
_entity_poly.type
_entity_poly.pdbx_seq_one_letter_code
_entity_poly.pdbx_strand_id
1 'polypeptide(L)'
;MVLNKFRLNLKSILAYLALLTFSIPILLAFLWLIITTFSTRTEGLESLGWTLSNWSFLWKSPFGPEFQSIWFVTLNTFFLA
;
A
#
# COMPACT_ATOMS: atom_id res chain seq x y z
N MET A 1 3.22 15.11 41.39
CA MET A 1 2.95 14.28 40.20
C MET A 1 3.51 15.02 39.00
N VAL A 2 4.60 14.49 38.44
CA VAL A 2 5.50 15.20 37.51
C VAL A 2 4.84 15.35 36.14
N LEU A 3 4.19 16.48 35.88
CA LEU A 3 3.83 16.91 34.52
C LEU A 3 4.98 17.76 33.96
N ASN A 4 6.08 17.12 33.53
CA ASN A 4 7.08 17.83 32.74
C ASN A 4 8.01 16.89 31.98
N LYS A 5 7.78 16.72 30.66
CA LYS A 5 8.86 16.59 29.65
C LYS A 5 8.34 16.47 28.20
N PHE A 6 7.66 17.50 27.70
CA PHE A 6 7.71 17.80 26.25
C PHE A 6 8.72 18.93 26.03
N ARG A 7 10.01 18.64 26.24
CA ARG A 7 11.07 19.49 25.68
C ARG A 7 11.11 19.23 24.18
N LEU A 8 10.23 19.92 23.44
CA LEU A 8 10.23 19.93 21.99
C LEU A 8 11.57 20.48 21.50
N ASN A 9 12.47 19.58 21.08
CA ASN A 9 13.72 19.96 20.45
C ASN A 9 13.40 20.41 19.03
N LEU A 10 13.54 21.71 18.75
CA LEU A 10 13.24 22.31 17.45
C LEU A 10 13.93 21.57 16.30
N LYS A 11 15.17 21.11 16.51
CA LYS A 11 15.90 20.31 15.51
C LYS A 11 15.21 18.98 15.21
N SER A 12 14.72 18.29 16.25
CA SER A 12 13.98 17.04 16.10
C SER A 12 12.64 17.27 15.40
N ILE A 13 11.91 18.33 15.74
CA ILE A 13 10.66 18.68 15.05
C ILE A 13 10.91 18.93 13.56
N LEU A 14 11.91 19.73 13.22
CA LEU A 14 12.26 20.02 11.83
C LEU A 14 12.68 18.76 11.07
N ALA A 15 13.44 17.87 11.71
CA ALA A 15 13.81 16.59 11.11
C ALA A 15 12.58 15.70 10.82
N TYR A 16 11.65 15.59 11.77
CA TYR A 16 10.42 14.83 11.55
C TYR A 16 9.50 15.47 10.51
N LEU A 17 9.40 16.80 10.49
CA LEU A 17 8.63 17.50 9.46
C LEU A 17 9.20 17.24 8.07
N ALA A 18 10.52 17.36 7.90
CA ALA A 18 11.17 17.04 6.63
C ALA A 18 10.91 15.59 6.23
N LEU A 19 11.10 14.64 7.16
CA LEU A 19 10.84 13.22 6.91
C LEU A 19 9.38 12.99 6.48
N LEU A 20 8.41 13.58 7.16
CA LEU A 20 6.99 13.45 6.82
C LEU A 20 6.71 14.07 5.45
N THR A 21 7.21 15.28 5.16
CA THR A 21 6.99 15.95 3.88
C THR A 21 7.45 15.08 2.70
N PHE A 22 8.62 14.44 2.82
CA PHE A 22 9.13 13.57 1.75
C PHE A 22 8.50 12.17 1.76
N SER A 23 8.02 11.68 2.91
CA SER A 23 7.39 10.36 3.01
C SER A 23 5.91 10.37 2.61
N ILE A 24 5.20 11.48 2.79
CA ILE A 24 3.77 11.61 2.48
C ILE A 24 3.46 11.21 1.03
N PRO A 25 4.16 11.69 -0.01
CA PRO A 25 3.90 11.28 -1.39
C PRO A 25 4.00 9.76 -1.60
N ILE A 26 4.98 9.12 -0.96
CA ILE A 26 5.17 7.67 -1.01
C ILE A 26 3.99 6.96 -0.35
N LEU A 27 3.61 7.40 0.86
CA LEU A 27 2.46 6.85 1.58
C LEU A 27 1.15 7.02 0.81
N LEU A 28 0.95 8.16 0.14
CA LEU A 28 -0.23 8.40 -0.69
C LEU A 28 -0.26 7.47 -1.91
N ALA A 29 0.88 7.17 -2.53
CA ALA A 29 0.95 6.21 -3.63
C ALA A 29 0.59 4.78 -3.17
N PHE A 30 1.08 4.36 -1.99
CA PHE A 30 0.67 3.07 -1.42
C PHE A 30 -0.80 3.04 -1.03
N LEU A 31 -1.30 4.11 -0.41
CA LEU A 31 -2.73 4.25 -0.07
C LEU A 31 -3.59 4.16 -1.34
N TRP A 32 -3.16 4.81 -2.42
CA TRP A 32 -3.81 4.75 -3.72
C TRP A 32 -3.88 3.32 -4.27
N LEU A 33 -2.79 2.56 -4.20
CA LEU A 33 -2.78 1.15 -4.62
C LEU A 33 -3.78 0.32 -3.80
N ILE A 34 -3.81 0.51 -2.48
CA ILE A 34 -4.76 -0.18 -1.61
C ILE A 34 -6.19 0.13 -2.07
N ILE A 35 -6.56 1.41 -2.16
CA ILE A 35 -7.90 1.83 -2.58
C ILE A 35 -8.25 1.23 -3.94
N THR A 36 -7.32 1.29 -4.90
CA THR A 36 -7.53 0.77 -6.26
C THR A 36 -7.81 -0.73 -6.28
N THR A 37 -7.09 -1.53 -5.48
CA THR A 37 -7.31 -2.99 -5.43
C THR A 37 -8.69 -3.37 -4.87
N PHE A 38 -9.29 -2.53 -4.03
CA PHE A 38 -10.64 -2.74 -3.49
C PHE A 38 -11.73 -1.98 -4.25
N SER A 39 -11.40 -1.35 -5.38
CA SER A 39 -12.33 -0.52 -6.14
C SER A 39 -12.65 -1.09 -7.51
N THR A 40 -13.88 -0.86 -8.00
CA THR A 40 -14.25 -1.12 -9.40
C THR A 40 -13.60 -0.08 -10.33
N ARG A 41 -13.49 1.16 -9.86
CA ARG A 41 -12.80 2.27 -10.52
C ARG A 41 -12.34 3.27 -9.46
N THR A 42 -11.19 3.88 -9.68
CA THR A 42 -10.59 4.84 -8.74
C THR A 42 -10.21 6.13 -9.48
N GLU A 43 -10.54 7.27 -8.90
CA GLU A 43 -10.18 8.60 -9.38
C GLU A 43 -9.45 9.34 -8.25
N GLY A 44 -8.15 9.60 -8.41
CA GLY A 44 -7.35 10.06 -7.26
C GLY A 44 -7.42 9.07 -6.10
N LEU A 45 -7.68 9.54 -4.88
CA LEU A 45 -7.86 8.69 -3.68
C LEU A 45 -9.33 8.33 -3.41
N GLU A 46 -10.22 8.51 -4.39
CA GLU A 46 -11.64 8.22 -4.27
C GLU A 46 -12.01 6.94 -5.04
N SER A 47 -12.80 6.08 -4.38
CA SER A 47 -13.40 4.91 -5.00
C SER A 47 -14.78 5.26 -5.57
N LEU A 48 -15.01 4.93 -6.83
CA LEU A 48 -16.34 5.05 -7.46
C LEU A 48 -17.21 3.80 -7.22
N GLY A 49 -16.71 2.83 -6.45
CA GLY A 49 -17.44 1.62 -6.11
C GLY A 49 -16.49 0.57 -5.53
N TRP A 50 -16.94 -0.14 -4.50
CA TRP A 50 -16.14 -1.15 -3.80
C TRP A 50 -16.34 -2.55 -4.39
N THR A 51 -15.28 -3.34 -4.47
CA THR A 51 -15.32 -4.73 -4.94
C THR A 51 -14.20 -5.58 -4.36
N LEU A 52 -14.42 -6.90 -4.28
CA LEU A 52 -13.40 -7.92 -4.02
C LEU A 52 -13.05 -8.74 -5.26
N SER A 53 -13.69 -8.47 -6.40
CA SER A 53 -13.48 -9.21 -7.65
C SER A 53 -12.03 -9.12 -8.15
N ASN A 54 -11.34 -8.02 -7.88
CA ASN A 54 -9.95 -7.82 -8.25
C ASN A 54 -9.01 -8.82 -7.58
N TRP A 55 -9.40 -9.40 -6.45
CA TRP A 55 -8.64 -10.44 -5.75
C TRP A 55 -8.87 -11.84 -6.31
N SER A 56 -9.72 -11.98 -7.35
CA SER A 56 -10.05 -13.29 -7.92
C SER A 56 -8.85 -14.06 -8.46
N PHE A 57 -7.75 -13.40 -8.78
CA PHE A 57 -6.50 -14.03 -9.21
C PHE A 57 -5.89 -15.00 -8.19
N LEU A 58 -6.26 -14.89 -6.92
CA LEU A 58 -5.77 -15.78 -5.86
C LEU A 58 -6.37 -17.20 -5.99
N TRP A 59 -7.49 -17.37 -6.72
CA TRP A 59 -8.15 -18.66 -6.94
C TRP A 59 -8.51 -18.94 -8.41
N LYS A 60 -8.42 -17.94 -9.28
CA LYS A 60 -8.55 -18.07 -10.74
C LYS A 60 -7.25 -17.65 -11.39
N SER A 61 -6.90 -18.24 -12.54
CA SER A 61 -5.70 -17.79 -13.25
C SER A 61 -5.85 -16.33 -13.71
N PRO A 62 -4.93 -15.41 -13.33
CA PRO A 62 -5.05 -13.98 -13.63
C PRO A 62 -5.01 -13.64 -15.12
N PHE A 63 -4.34 -14.46 -15.93
CA PHE A 63 -4.09 -14.19 -17.35
C PHE A 63 -4.86 -15.12 -18.29
N GLY A 64 -5.75 -15.97 -17.74
CA GLY A 64 -6.54 -16.95 -18.48
C GLY A 64 -6.19 -18.41 -18.16
N PRO A 65 -7.02 -19.39 -18.58
CA PRO A 65 -6.88 -20.78 -18.17
C PRO A 65 -5.52 -21.43 -18.46
N GLU A 66 -4.84 -20.95 -19.50
CA GLU A 66 -3.53 -21.45 -19.96
C GLU A 66 -2.36 -21.01 -19.05
N PHE A 67 -2.57 -20.03 -18.18
CA PHE A 67 -1.52 -19.48 -17.32
C PHE A 67 -1.50 -20.13 -15.94
N GLN A 68 -0.30 -20.19 -15.36
CA GLN A 68 -0.09 -20.76 -14.03
C GLN A 68 -0.77 -19.93 -12.94
N SER A 69 -1.18 -20.61 -11.86
CA SER A 69 -1.67 -19.95 -10.66
C SER A 69 -0.62 -19.01 -10.08
N ILE A 70 -1.08 -17.87 -9.55
CA ILE A 70 -0.21 -16.89 -8.91
C ILE A 70 0.66 -17.53 -7.82
N TRP A 71 0.15 -18.53 -7.11
CA TRP A 71 0.86 -19.20 -6.03
C TRP A 71 2.10 -19.96 -6.50
N PHE A 72 2.03 -20.62 -7.66
CA PHE A 72 3.21 -21.29 -8.24
C PHE A 72 4.26 -20.27 -8.66
N VAL A 73 3.82 -19.15 -9.28
CA VAL A 73 4.72 -18.06 -9.67
C VAL A 73 5.38 -17.45 -8.44
N THR A 74 4.61 -17.13 -7.39
CA THR A 74 5.11 -16.61 -6.13
C THR A 74 6.10 -17.55 -5.47
N LEU A 75 5.80 -18.86 -5.42
CA LEU A 75 6.69 -19.87 -4.85
C LEU A 75 8.02 -19.93 -5.62
N ASN A 76 7.97 -19.94 -6.95
CA ASN A 76 9.16 -19.90 -7.79
C ASN A 76 9.99 -18.63 -7.52
N THR A 77 9.35 -17.47 -7.39
CA THR A 77 10.05 -16.22 -7.03
C THR A 77 10.73 -16.33 -5.67
N PHE A 78 10.09 -16.92 -4.66
CA PHE A 78 10.69 -17.13 -3.34
C PHE A 78 11.92 -18.03 -3.37
N PHE A 79 11.97 -19.02 -4.26
CA PHE A 79 13.14 -19.88 -4.40
C PHE A 79 14.29 -19.23 -5.17
N LEU A 80 13.99 -18.26 -6.03
CA LEU A 80 14.97 -17.64 -6.92
C LEU A 80 15.57 -16.33 -6.36
N ALA A 81 14.81 -15.57 -5.57
CA ALA A 81 15.22 -14.27 -5.00
C ALA A 81 16.13 -14.43 -3.79
#